data_AF-A0A0Q0C198-F1
#
_entry.id   AF-A0A0Q0C198-F1
#
_cell.length_a   1.000
_cell.length_b   1.000
_cell.length_c   1.000
_cell.angle_alpha   90.00
_cell.angle_beta   90.00
_cell.angle_gamma   90.00
#
_symmetry.space_group_name_H-M   'P 1'
#
loop_
_entity.id
_entity.type
_entity.pdbx_description
1 polymer ?
#
loop_
_entity_poly.entity_id
_entity_poly.type
_entity_poly.pdbx_seq_one_letter_code
_entity_poly.pdbx_strand_id
1 'polypeptide(L)'
;MSIFVMMASTSGAHASTGTEGQVGAPSNETNEAVAAEAVQEVSEPRFTVMLDKLHSVADTLTVKHPVHYYGFVSHRGQDVLLYAPVGDPVTNEWKTEYYENGEWVAQTLNTKIFKDLAPEAEVIVRITPRNPLLGSTLPYTVRFGSCPVLKSYELLDEPGVIRIPSGYTNPDWLATQIYKEAVFEARFTDTKGSPLEGGMAILDLSFGQQEPSIEHIAISDSNGYASQRIEFGRCYGGVKAQDFVHKQRGFNTWRSHYKVAGYTVHNFSLGPMTATPRIFFMGHICTQTVVRTVAPRG
;
A
#
# COMPACT_ATOMS: atom_id res chain seq x y z
N MET A 1 -0.24 4.70 32.14
CA MET A 1 -1.33 5.48 32.73
C MET A 1 -2.36 5.70 31.64
N SER A 2 -3.50 5.02 31.71
CA SER A 2 -4.55 5.07 30.69
C SER A 2 -5.55 6.16 31.05
N ILE A 3 -5.82 7.08 30.13
CA ILE A 3 -6.86 8.11 30.32
C ILE A 3 -8.13 7.62 29.63
N PHE A 4 -9.10 7.19 30.44
CA PHE A 4 -10.50 7.06 30.02
C PHE A 4 -11.12 8.47 30.01
N VAL A 5 -11.59 8.93 28.84
CA VAL A 5 -12.44 10.11 28.75
C VAL A 5 -13.89 9.64 28.85
N MET A 6 -14.50 9.83 30.02
CA MET A 6 -15.96 9.77 30.18
C MET A 6 -16.54 11.16 29.91
N MET A 7 -17.48 11.27 28.98
CA MET A 7 -18.34 12.45 28.87
C MET A 7 -19.68 12.14 29.54
N ALA A 8 -20.00 12.93 30.56
CA ALA A 8 -21.31 12.95 31.21
C ALA A 8 -22.26 13.86 30.43
N SER A 9 -23.43 13.34 30.07
CA SER A 9 -24.54 14.11 29.50
C SER A 9 -25.33 14.72 30.65
N THR A 10 -25.31 16.05 30.79
CA THR A 10 -26.27 16.76 31.63
C THR A 10 -27.50 17.09 30.79
N SER A 11 -28.66 16.68 31.26
CA SER A 11 -29.94 17.22 30.81
C SER A 11 -30.69 17.65 32.06
N GLY A 12 -30.74 18.97 32.27
CA GLY A 12 -31.65 19.57 33.23
C GLY A 12 -32.98 19.87 32.55
N ALA A 13 -34.08 19.66 33.26
CA ALA A 13 -35.26 20.52 33.19
C ALA A 13 -36.28 20.18 34.29
N HIS A 14 -36.55 21.22 35.09
CA HIS A 14 -37.83 21.63 35.66
C HIS A 14 -38.61 20.75 36.65
N ALA A 15 -38.72 21.30 37.86
CA ALA A 15 -39.75 21.02 38.84
C ALA A 15 -41.08 21.69 38.46
N SER A 16 -42.20 21.01 38.73
CA SER A 16 -43.46 21.66 39.11
C SER A 16 -44.22 20.82 40.14
N THR A 17 -44.94 21.52 40.99
CA THR A 17 -45.67 21.09 42.21
C THR A 17 -47.15 20.82 41.93
N GLY A 18 -47.75 19.87 42.68
CA GLY A 18 -49.13 20.04 43.21
C GLY A 18 -50.23 19.05 42.79
N THR A 19 -50.55 18.15 43.72
CA THR A 19 -51.89 17.78 44.29
C THR A 19 -52.95 16.96 43.51
N GLU A 20 -53.62 16.11 44.30
CA GLU A 20 -54.59 15.02 44.07
C GLU A 20 -55.95 15.36 43.41
N GLY A 21 -56.63 14.35 42.85
CA GLY A 21 -58.11 14.30 42.82
C GLY A 21 -58.84 13.61 41.63
N GLN A 22 -59.13 12.32 41.77
CA GLN A 22 -60.44 11.65 41.52
C GLN A 22 -61.05 11.43 40.10
N VAL A 23 -61.08 10.13 39.72
CA VAL A 23 -62.12 9.27 39.07
C VAL A 23 -63.23 9.90 38.19
N GLY A 24 -63.29 9.43 36.93
CA GLY A 24 -64.52 9.41 36.10
C GLY A 24 -64.26 9.07 34.62
N ALA A 25 -64.60 7.86 34.20
CA ALA A 25 -64.72 7.42 32.79
C ALA A 25 -66.23 7.41 32.41
N PRO A 26 -66.68 7.41 31.12
CA PRO A 26 -66.23 6.41 30.14
C PRO A 26 -66.04 6.87 28.66
N SER A 27 -65.08 6.19 28.03
CA SER A 27 -65.01 5.67 26.65
C SER A 27 -65.63 6.46 25.48
N ASN A 28 -64.76 6.97 24.61
CA ASN A 28 -65.02 6.92 23.17
C ASN A 28 -63.76 6.46 22.43
N GLU A 29 -64.01 5.56 21.47
CA GLU A 29 -63.18 5.24 20.31
C GLU A 29 -61.92 4.42 20.54
N THR A 30 -62.00 3.15 20.14
CA THR A 30 -60.86 2.25 19.96
C THR A 30 -60.55 2.14 18.47
N ASN A 31 -59.28 2.39 18.16
CA ASN A 31 -58.42 1.70 17.18
C ASN A 31 -58.71 1.90 15.68
N GLU A 32 -57.72 2.17 14.82
CA GLU A 32 -56.33 1.69 14.82
C GLU A 32 -55.46 2.66 14.00
N ALA A 33 -54.49 3.31 14.64
CA ALA A 33 -53.33 3.87 13.94
C ALA A 33 -52.11 3.16 14.52
N VAL A 34 -51.68 2.10 13.83
CA VAL A 34 -50.38 1.47 14.06
C VAL A 34 -49.32 2.50 13.69
N ALA A 35 -48.80 3.21 14.70
CA ALA A 35 -47.57 3.95 14.57
C ALA A 35 -46.46 2.93 14.29
N ALA A 36 -46.02 2.87 13.03
CA ALA A 36 -44.73 2.27 12.73
C ALA A 36 -43.68 3.10 13.47
N GLU A 37 -43.13 2.56 14.55
CA GLU A 37 -41.85 3.02 15.09
C GLU A 37 -40.84 2.91 13.95
N ALA A 38 -40.56 4.04 13.30
CA ALA A 38 -39.36 4.19 12.51
C ALA A 38 -38.21 4.00 13.48
N VAL A 39 -37.61 2.81 13.47
CA VAL A 39 -36.33 2.55 14.13
C VAL A 39 -35.35 3.53 13.51
N GLN A 40 -35.09 4.63 14.21
CA GLN A 40 -34.01 5.54 13.86
C GLN A 40 -32.73 4.72 14.01
N GLU A 41 -32.15 4.27 12.89
CA GLU A 41 -30.86 3.59 12.94
C GLU A 41 -29.87 4.51 13.64
N VAL A 42 -29.39 4.09 14.82
CA VAL A 42 -28.43 4.85 15.60
C VAL A 42 -27.12 4.88 14.81
N SER A 43 -26.80 6.05 14.28
CA SER A 43 -25.51 6.34 13.64
C SER A 43 -24.42 6.41 14.71
N GLU A 44 -23.40 5.56 14.61
CA GLU A 44 -22.28 5.52 15.55
C GLU A 44 -20.91 5.47 14.83
N PRO A 45 -19.89 6.15 15.37
CA PRO A 45 -18.54 6.08 14.82
C PRO A 45 -17.93 4.68 15.02
N ARG A 46 -17.10 4.27 14.07
CA ARG A 46 -16.28 3.06 14.18
C ARG A 46 -14.87 3.42 14.62
N PHE A 47 -14.30 2.65 15.54
CA PHE A 47 -12.92 2.84 16.01
C PHE A 47 -12.08 1.62 15.66
N THR A 48 -10.85 1.86 15.21
CA THR A 48 -9.90 0.80 14.88
C THR A 48 -8.51 1.18 15.39
N VAL A 49 -7.94 0.33 16.24
CA VAL A 49 -6.55 0.45 16.67
C VAL A 49 -5.69 -0.32 15.68
N MET A 50 -4.72 0.38 15.11
CA MET A 50 -3.85 -0.14 14.06
C MET A 50 -2.62 -0.80 14.69
N LEU A 51 -2.28 -1.98 14.18
CA LEU A 51 -1.03 -2.68 14.53
C LEU A 51 0.17 -1.89 14.01
N ASP A 52 1.34 -2.07 14.64
CA ASP A 52 2.61 -1.49 14.25
C ASP A 52 3.15 -2.05 12.92
N LYS A 53 2.51 -1.62 11.84
CA LYS A 53 2.84 -1.89 10.45
C LYS A 53 2.26 -0.79 9.57
N LEU A 54 2.50 -0.85 8.27
CA LEU A 54 1.78 -0.01 7.32
C LEU A 54 0.52 -0.75 6.85
N HIS A 55 -0.65 -0.10 6.97
CA HIS A 55 -1.90 -0.66 6.48
C HIS A 55 -2.33 0.04 5.19
N SER A 56 -2.84 -0.73 4.24
CA SER A 56 -3.64 -0.21 3.12
C SER A 56 -5.10 -0.55 3.39
N VAL A 57 -5.88 0.45 3.77
CA VAL A 57 -7.28 0.33 4.14
C VAL A 57 -8.13 0.72 2.94
N ALA A 58 -8.97 -0.20 2.49
CA ALA A 58 -10.07 0.07 1.57
C ALA A 58 -11.37 -0.23 2.32
N ASP A 59 -12.20 0.78 2.50
CA ASP A 59 -13.41 0.68 3.33
C ASP A 59 -14.48 1.63 2.82
N THR A 60 -15.58 1.74 3.54
CA THR A 60 -16.77 2.45 3.07
C THR A 60 -17.54 3.07 4.23
N LEU A 61 -17.76 4.38 4.15
CA LEU A 61 -18.64 5.07 5.08
C LEU A 61 -20.09 4.73 4.78
N THR A 62 -20.90 4.57 5.82
CA THR A 62 -22.33 4.23 5.71
C THR A 62 -23.15 5.13 6.60
N VAL A 63 -24.48 5.11 6.44
CA VAL A 63 -25.39 5.86 7.32
C VAL A 63 -25.25 5.41 8.78
N LYS A 64 -25.06 4.10 9.01
CA LYS A 64 -24.83 3.54 10.34
C LYS A 64 -23.46 3.90 10.92
N HIS A 65 -22.42 3.91 10.07
CA HIS A 65 -21.05 4.25 10.44
C HIS A 65 -20.51 5.38 9.56
N PRO A 66 -20.93 6.63 9.81
CA PRO A 66 -20.55 7.76 8.96
C PRO A 66 -19.15 8.29 9.30
N VAL A 67 -18.54 7.84 10.39
CA VAL A 67 -17.20 8.27 10.80
C VAL A 67 -16.37 7.06 11.17
N HIS A 68 -15.21 6.91 10.54
CA HIS A 68 -14.25 5.87 10.87
C HIS A 68 -13.00 6.51 11.47
N TYR A 69 -12.66 6.13 12.71
CA TYR A 69 -11.46 6.53 13.43
C TYR A 69 -10.41 5.43 13.37
N TYR A 70 -9.16 5.84 13.16
CA TYR A 70 -7.99 4.97 13.24
C TYR A 70 -6.96 5.57 14.18
N GLY A 71 -6.52 4.78 15.15
CA GLY A 71 -5.42 5.14 16.07
C GLY A 71 -4.19 4.30 15.77
N PHE A 72 -3.02 4.92 15.76
CA PHE A 72 -1.73 4.24 15.59
C PHE A 72 -0.75 4.72 16.66
N VAL A 73 0.02 3.80 17.25
CA VAL A 73 1.04 4.12 18.26
C VAL A 73 2.43 4.03 17.64
N SER A 74 3.18 5.11 17.70
CA SER A 74 4.59 5.15 17.32
C SER A 74 5.48 4.59 18.45
N HIS A 75 5.52 3.27 18.61
CA HIS A 75 6.22 2.63 19.73
C HIS A 75 7.69 3.03 19.89
N ARG A 76 8.41 3.22 18.78
CA ARG A 76 9.84 3.57 18.78
C ARG A 76 10.09 5.05 18.47
N GLY A 77 9.04 5.86 18.37
CA GLY A 77 9.14 7.23 17.84
C GLY A 77 9.43 7.28 16.34
N GLN A 78 9.12 6.19 15.61
CA GLN A 78 9.18 6.17 14.15
C GLN A 78 8.15 7.12 13.54
N ASP A 79 8.44 7.61 12.34
CA ASP A 79 7.54 8.48 11.61
C ASP A 79 6.29 7.70 11.22
N VAL A 80 5.15 8.38 11.15
CA VAL A 80 3.87 7.79 10.74
C VAL A 80 3.44 8.38 9.40
N LEU A 81 3.03 7.53 8.48
CA LEU A 81 2.47 7.90 7.18
C LEU A 81 0.95 7.97 7.27
N LEU A 82 0.37 9.04 6.73
CA LEU A 82 -1.03 9.10 6.31
C LEU A 82 -1.07 9.47 4.83
N TYR A 83 -1.58 8.54 4.01
CA TYR A 83 -1.66 8.71 2.58
C TYR A 83 -3.07 8.42 2.06
N ALA A 84 -3.62 9.34 1.28
CA ALA A 84 -4.93 9.28 0.65
C ALA A 84 -4.73 9.20 -0.89
N PRO A 85 -4.67 7.98 -1.47
CA PRO A 85 -4.32 7.81 -2.89
C PRO A 85 -5.37 8.25 -3.91
N VAL A 86 -6.64 8.38 -3.51
CA VAL A 86 -7.75 8.53 -4.46
C VAL A 86 -8.25 9.97 -4.46
N GLY A 87 -8.29 10.57 -5.66
CA GLY A 87 -8.86 11.89 -5.89
C GLY A 87 -8.07 13.04 -5.26
N ASP A 88 -8.70 14.20 -5.19
CA ASP A 88 -8.15 15.39 -4.56
C ASP A 88 -8.69 15.51 -3.11
N PRO A 89 -7.82 15.51 -2.07
CA PRO A 89 -8.24 15.54 -0.67
C PRO A 89 -9.12 16.74 -0.30
N VAL A 90 -9.02 17.83 -1.07
CA VAL A 90 -9.81 19.05 -0.85
C VAL A 90 -11.22 18.90 -1.40
N THR A 91 -11.40 18.17 -2.50
CA THR A 91 -12.67 18.11 -3.24
C THR A 91 -13.38 16.74 -3.19
N ASN A 92 -12.71 15.70 -2.68
CA ASN A 92 -13.30 14.37 -2.48
C ASN A 92 -14.61 14.44 -1.68
N GLU A 93 -15.54 13.52 -1.98
CA GLU A 93 -16.84 13.39 -1.28
C GLU A 93 -16.68 13.00 0.19
N TRP A 94 -15.53 12.41 0.55
CA TRP A 94 -15.07 12.24 1.92
C TRP A 94 -13.88 13.16 2.21
N LYS A 95 -13.59 13.39 3.50
CA LYS A 95 -12.37 14.05 3.96
C LYS A 95 -11.64 13.17 4.96
N THR A 96 -10.31 13.23 4.90
CA THR A 96 -9.42 12.66 5.91
C THR A 96 -8.95 13.79 6.80
N GLU A 97 -9.08 13.59 8.11
CA GLU A 97 -8.64 14.54 9.13
C GLU A 97 -7.73 13.82 10.12
N TYR A 98 -6.77 14.54 10.68
CA TYR A 98 -5.89 14.04 11.72
C TYR A 98 -5.93 14.95 12.95
N TYR A 99 -5.74 14.38 14.13
CA TYR A 99 -5.76 15.11 15.38
C TYR A 99 -4.35 15.62 15.73
N GLU A 100 -4.17 16.93 15.81
CA GLU A 100 -2.87 17.56 16.08
C GLU A 100 -3.11 18.81 16.93
N ASN A 101 -2.32 18.98 18.00
CA ASN A 101 -2.41 20.15 18.91
C ASN A 101 -3.80 20.43 19.51
N GLY A 102 -4.61 19.40 19.74
CA GLY A 102 -5.94 19.53 20.34
C GLY A 102 -7.06 19.80 19.33
N GLU A 103 -6.75 19.87 18.03
CA GLU A 103 -7.71 20.17 16.98
C GLU A 103 -7.69 19.13 15.86
N TRP A 104 -8.81 19.03 15.15
CA TRP A 104 -8.91 18.23 13.93
C TRP A 104 -8.46 19.07 12.75
N VAL A 105 -7.43 18.61 12.06
CA VAL A 105 -6.87 19.26 10.87
C VAL A 105 -7.26 18.45 9.63
N ALA A 106 -7.90 19.10 8.67
CA ALA A 106 -8.22 18.49 7.39
C ALA A 106 -6.98 18.37 6.50
N GLN A 107 -6.79 17.18 5.95
CA GLN A 107 -5.72 16.91 5.02
C GLN A 107 -5.99 17.56 3.66
N THR A 108 -5.06 18.41 3.20
CA THR A 108 -5.15 19.13 1.92
C THR A 108 -4.23 18.58 0.83
N LEU A 109 -3.27 17.74 1.20
CA LEU A 109 -2.34 17.05 0.30
C LEU A 109 -2.52 15.54 0.44
N ASN A 110 -2.26 14.77 -0.62
CA ASN A 110 -2.43 13.31 -0.58
C ASN A 110 -1.58 12.63 0.50
N THR A 111 -0.46 13.24 0.90
CA THR A 111 0.49 12.65 1.85
C THR A 111 0.75 13.60 3.02
N LYS A 112 0.66 13.06 4.25
CA LYS A 112 1.17 13.67 5.49
C LYS A 112 2.12 12.68 6.15
N ILE A 113 3.28 13.15 6.58
CA ILE A 113 4.22 12.39 7.39
C ILE A 113 4.30 13.09 8.74
N PHE A 114 3.96 12.37 9.82
CA PHE A 114 4.16 12.81 11.19
C PHE A 114 5.60 12.46 11.59
N LYS A 115 6.39 13.48 11.89
CA LYS A 115 7.83 13.38 12.18
C LYS A 115 8.11 13.72 13.63
N ASP A 116 9.32 13.41 14.07
CA ASP A 116 9.86 13.79 15.38
C ASP A 116 8.95 13.35 16.55
N LEU A 117 8.28 12.22 16.38
CA LEU A 117 7.40 11.64 17.37
C LEU A 117 8.21 11.08 18.55
N ALA A 118 7.75 11.37 19.77
CA ALA A 118 8.25 10.68 20.94
C ALA A 118 7.86 9.18 20.88
N PRO A 119 8.66 8.27 21.47
CA PRO A 119 8.21 6.90 21.69
C PRO A 119 6.86 6.85 22.40
N GLU A 120 6.00 5.93 21.97
CA GLU A 120 4.61 5.78 22.41
C GLU A 120 3.68 6.96 22.07
N ALA A 121 4.07 7.85 21.16
CA ALA A 121 3.17 8.89 20.66
C ALA A 121 2.01 8.29 19.87
N GLU A 122 0.80 8.77 20.13
CA GLU A 122 -0.41 8.37 19.43
C GLU A 122 -0.70 9.30 18.26
N VAL A 123 -1.03 8.72 17.11
CA VAL A 123 -1.55 9.43 15.94
C VAL A 123 -2.98 8.96 15.70
N ILE A 124 -3.92 9.90 15.68
CA ILE A 124 -5.33 9.61 15.47
C ILE A 124 -5.79 10.30 14.19
N VAL A 125 -6.43 9.52 13.32
CA VAL A 125 -7.02 10.00 12.08
C VAL A 125 -8.50 9.61 12.03
N ARG A 126 -9.29 10.39 11.31
CA ARG A 126 -10.69 10.06 11.02
C ARG A 126 -11.02 10.32 9.57
N ILE A 127 -11.95 9.52 9.05
CA ILE A 127 -12.51 9.64 7.71
C ILE A 127 -14.01 9.92 7.89
N THR A 128 -14.50 10.98 7.24
CA THR A 128 -15.89 11.45 7.36
C THR A 128 -16.43 11.85 5.99
N PRO A 129 -17.75 11.80 5.76
CA PRO A 129 -18.35 12.42 4.58
C PRO A 129 -18.12 13.93 4.64
N ARG A 130 -17.86 14.54 3.48
CA ARG A 130 -17.81 16.01 3.38
C ARG A 130 -19.21 16.61 3.48
N ASN A 131 -20.20 15.91 2.90
CA ASN A 131 -21.61 16.25 3.04
C ASN A 131 -22.34 15.12 3.79
N PRO A 132 -22.63 15.28 5.09
CA PRO A 132 -23.26 14.24 5.90
C PRO A 132 -24.74 13.99 5.55
N LEU A 133 -25.34 14.84 4.71
CA LEU A 133 -26.73 14.68 4.25
C LEU A 133 -26.87 13.77 3.03
N LEU A 134 -25.75 13.42 2.38
CA LEU A 134 -25.75 12.39 1.35
C LEU A 134 -25.90 11.04 2.05
N GLY A 135 -27.12 10.48 2.03
CA GLY A 135 -27.44 9.15 2.58
C GLY A 135 -26.84 7.99 1.79
N SER A 136 -25.62 8.16 1.28
CA SER A 136 -24.95 7.22 0.38
C SER A 136 -23.79 6.50 1.06
N THR A 137 -23.53 5.32 0.51
CA THR A 137 -22.33 4.51 0.74
C THR A 137 -21.14 5.19 0.06
N LEU A 138 -20.13 5.62 0.82
CA LEU A 138 -18.96 6.34 0.28
C LEU A 138 -17.68 5.51 0.44
N PRO A 139 -17.19 4.85 -0.62
CA PRO A 139 -15.94 4.11 -0.57
C PRO A 139 -14.74 5.05 -0.46
N TYR A 140 -13.73 4.62 0.28
CA TYR A 140 -12.48 5.33 0.39
C TYR A 140 -11.30 4.36 0.52
N THR A 141 -10.13 4.88 0.19
CA THR A 141 -8.86 4.19 0.40
C THR A 141 -7.91 5.12 1.13
N VAL A 142 -7.29 4.63 2.20
CA VAL A 142 -6.21 5.33 2.92
C VAL A 142 -5.10 4.35 3.25
N ARG A 143 -3.87 4.84 3.33
CA ARG A 143 -2.74 4.10 3.90
C ARG A 143 -2.29 4.79 5.17
N PHE A 144 -2.19 4.04 6.25
CA PHE A 144 -1.94 4.60 7.56
C PHE A 144 -1.10 3.64 8.40
N GLY A 145 -0.07 4.18 9.07
CA GLY A 145 0.82 3.43 9.96
C GLY A 145 2.29 3.82 9.83
N SER A 146 3.20 2.94 10.25
CA SER A 146 4.65 3.20 10.23
C SER A 146 5.14 3.63 8.85
N CYS A 147 5.90 4.72 8.79
CA CYS A 147 6.37 5.32 7.54
C CYS A 147 7.44 4.42 6.87
N PRO A 148 7.23 4.01 5.62
CA PRO A 148 8.05 3.01 4.96
C PRO A 148 9.33 3.58 4.35
N VAL A 149 10.44 2.90 4.64
CA VAL A 149 11.75 3.13 4.04
C VAL A 149 12.14 1.91 3.22
N LEU A 150 12.18 2.06 1.88
CA LEU A 150 12.73 1.04 0.98
C LEU A 150 14.26 1.03 1.12
N LYS A 151 14.81 0.00 1.77
CA LYS A 151 16.25 -0.12 2.07
C LYS A 151 17.05 -0.70 0.91
N SER A 152 16.50 -1.72 0.27
CA SER A 152 17.13 -2.41 -0.85
C SER A 152 16.07 -3.07 -1.72
N TYR A 153 16.43 -3.31 -2.98
CA TYR A 153 15.65 -4.09 -3.91
C TYR A 153 16.60 -4.77 -4.90
N GLU A 154 16.16 -5.90 -5.45
CA GLU A 154 16.88 -6.63 -6.46
C GLU A 154 15.90 -7.37 -7.38
N LEU A 155 16.24 -7.44 -8.66
CA LEU A 155 15.61 -8.35 -9.60
C LEU A 155 16.64 -9.43 -9.90
N LEU A 156 16.43 -10.62 -9.36
CA LEU A 156 17.38 -11.71 -9.42
C LEU A 156 17.38 -12.38 -10.79
N ASP A 157 18.55 -12.89 -11.15
CA ASP A 157 18.69 -13.79 -12.29
C ASP A 157 17.80 -15.01 -12.15
N GLU A 158 17.44 -15.59 -13.30
CA GLU A 158 16.85 -16.92 -13.29
C GLU A 158 17.89 -17.95 -12.80
N PRO A 159 17.57 -18.79 -11.81
CA PRO A 159 18.48 -19.83 -11.35
C PRO A 159 19.02 -20.70 -12.49
N GLY A 160 20.35 -20.80 -12.59
CA GLY A 160 21.02 -21.59 -13.62
C GLY A 160 21.16 -20.91 -14.98
N VAL A 161 20.82 -19.62 -15.10
CA VAL A 161 21.07 -18.85 -16.31
C VAL A 161 22.57 -18.81 -16.65
N ILE A 162 22.89 -19.06 -17.93
CA ILE A 162 24.23 -18.83 -18.45
C ILE A 162 24.31 -17.36 -18.84
N ARG A 163 24.74 -16.51 -17.89
CA ARG A 163 24.85 -15.06 -18.10
C ARG A 163 25.76 -14.76 -19.29
N ILE A 164 25.27 -13.89 -20.17
CA ILE A 164 26.09 -13.19 -21.15
C ILE A 164 27.01 -12.23 -20.38
N PRO A 165 28.33 -12.28 -20.57
CA PRO A 165 29.27 -11.42 -19.83
C PRO A 165 29.06 -9.93 -20.14
N SER A 166 29.49 -9.08 -19.20
CA SER A 166 29.56 -7.62 -19.41
C SER A 166 30.45 -7.29 -20.62
N GLY A 167 30.03 -6.33 -21.44
CA GLY A 167 30.70 -5.90 -22.68
C GLY A 167 30.37 -6.75 -23.92
N TYR A 168 29.54 -7.78 -23.78
CA TYR A 168 29.14 -8.67 -24.88
C TYR A 168 27.72 -8.38 -25.39
N THR A 169 27.04 -7.43 -24.75
CA THR A 169 25.69 -6.96 -25.05
C THR A 169 25.69 -5.45 -25.27
N ASN A 170 24.64 -4.92 -25.89
CA ASN A 170 24.23 -3.54 -25.79
C ASN A 170 22.86 -3.48 -25.07
N PRO A 171 22.71 -2.79 -23.94
CA PRO A 171 23.78 -2.08 -23.20
C PRO A 171 24.85 -3.05 -22.67
N ASP A 172 26.06 -2.52 -22.41
CA ASP A 172 27.23 -3.32 -22.03
C ASP A 172 27.03 -4.12 -20.75
N TRP A 173 26.17 -3.64 -19.85
CA TRP A 173 25.87 -4.31 -18.58
C TRP A 173 24.37 -4.54 -18.42
N LEU A 174 24.04 -5.79 -18.06
CA LEU A 174 22.69 -6.24 -17.75
C LEU A 174 22.64 -6.65 -16.28
N ALA A 175 21.90 -5.88 -15.48
CA ALA A 175 21.74 -6.08 -14.04
C ALA A 175 21.12 -7.44 -13.72
N THR A 176 20.22 -7.91 -14.58
CA THR A 176 19.51 -9.19 -14.46
C THR A 176 19.50 -9.91 -15.79
N GLN A 177 19.61 -11.23 -15.80
CA GLN A 177 19.42 -12.05 -16.99
C GLN A 177 18.53 -13.25 -16.71
N ILE A 178 17.60 -13.51 -17.63
CA ILE A 178 16.57 -14.53 -17.48
C ILE A 178 16.33 -15.28 -18.79
N TYR A 179 15.73 -16.47 -18.68
CA TYR A 179 15.18 -17.19 -19.82
C TYR A 179 13.66 -17.09 -19.94
N LYS A 180 12.95 -17.01 -18.80
CA LYS A 180 11.49 -17.01 -18.71
C LYS A 180 10.94 -16.42 -17.42
N GLU A 181 11.72 -16.35 -16.33
CA GLU A 181 11.22 -15.89 -15.03
C GLU A 181 12.30 -15.15 -14.24
N ALA A 182 11.88 -14.24 -13.37
CA ALA A 182 12.74 -13.55 -12.42
C ALA A 182 12.12 -13.60 -11.01
N VAL A 183 12.95 -13.40 -9.98
CA VAL A 183 12.46 -13.14 -8.62
C VAL A 183 12.75 -11.69 -8.28
N PHE A 184 11.70 -10.93 -8.00
CA PHE A 184 11.80 -9.57 -7.51
C PHE A 184 11.78 -9.60 -5.98
N GLU A 185 12.74 -8.93 -5.36
CA GLU A 185 12.88 -8.83 -3.91
C GLU A 185 13.02 -7.38 -3.48
N ALA A 186 12.39 -7.01 -2.36
CA ALA A 186 12.52 -5.71 -1.74
C ALA A 186 12.53 -5.82 -0.22
N ARG A 187 13.25 -4.91 0.44
CA ARG A 187 13.32 -4.83 1.90
C ARG A 187 12.87 -3.47 2.41
N PHE A 188 11.94 -3.50 3.36
CA PHE A 188 11.37 -2.34 4.01
C PHE A 188 11.71 -2.31 5.50
N THR A 189 11.94 -1.10 5.99
CA THR A 189 11.97 -0.79 7.42
C THR A 189 11.09 0.42 7.72
N ASP A 190 10.82 0.67 8.99
CA ASP A 190 10.39 1.99 9.45
C ASP A 190 11.56 3.00 9.45
N THR A 191 11.30 4.24 9.85
CA THR A 191 12.33 5.29 9.93
C THR A 191 13.32 5.12 11.07
N LYS A 192 13.10 4.16 11.98
CA LYS A 192 14.05 3.75 13.03
C LYS A 192 14.83 2.49 12.67
N GLY A 193 14.59 1.90 11.49
CA GLY A 193 15.31 0.74 10.99
C GLY A 193 14.72 -0.61 11.40
N SER A 194 13.57 -0.65 12.06
CA SER A 194 12.88 -1.92 12.38
C SER A 194 12.19 -2.48 11.12
N PRO A 195 12.16 -3.80 10.90
CA PRO A 195 11.45 -4.39 9.76
C PRO A 195 9.99 -3.94 9.69
N LEU A 196 9.49 -3.70 8.47
CA LEU A 196 8.15 -3.14 8.28
C LEU A 196 7.28 -4.01 7.37
N GLU A 197 6.19 -4.53 7.92
CA GLU A 197 5.11 -5.17 7.16
C GLU A 197 4.25 -4.13 6.42
N GLY A 198 3.78 -4.49 5.22
CA GLY A 198 2.85 -3.69 4.43
C GLY A 198 3.49 -2.59 3.58
N GLY A 199 4.82 -2.47 3.59
CA GLY A 199 5.57 -1.65 2.64
C GLY A 199 5.42 -2.20 1.23
N MET A 200 5.23 -1.32 0.25
CA MET A 200 4.98 -1.70 -1.14
C MET A 200 6.08 -1.17 -2.05
N ALA A 201 6.75 -2.08 -2.74
CA ALA A 201 7.64 -1.76 -3.85
C ALA A 201 6.94 -2.07 -5.15
N ILE A 202 7.05 -1.16 -6.12
CA ILE A 202 6.61 -1.41 -7.49
C ILE A 202 7.82 -1.53 -8.40
N LEU A 203 7.83 -2.60 -9.18
CA LEU A 203 8.73 -2.81 -10.31
C LEU A 203 7.97 -2.41 -11.58
N ASP A 204 8.51 -1.45 -12.32
CA ASP A 204 8.04 -1.07 -13.65
C ASP A 204 9.11 -1.47 -14.67
N LEU A 205 8.72 -2.25 -15.67
CA LEU A 205 9.60 -2.85 -16.67
C LEU A 205 9.03 -2.69 -18.08
N SER A 206 9.85 -2.27 -19.05
CA SER A 206 9.44 -2.15 -20.46
C SER A 206 10.56 -2.59 -21.41
N PHE A 207 10.20 -3.29 -22.48
CA PHE A 207 11.09 -3.69 -23.58
C PHE A 207 11.28 -2.60 -24.65
N GLY A 208 10.70 -1.41 -24.47
CA GLY A 208 10.83 -0.26 -25.37
C GLY A 208 9.55 0.57 -25.46
N GLN A 209 9.63 1.77 -26.03
CA GLN A 209 8.52 2.74 -26.03
C GLN A 209 7.22 2.28 -26.71
N GLN A 210 7.27 1.22 -27.53
CA GLN A 210 6.09 0.67 -28.22
C GLN A 210 5.49 -0.54 -27.50
N GLU A 211 6.15 -1.07 -26.46
CA GLU A 211 5.64 -2.18 -25.66
C GLU A 211 5.05 -1.65 -24.35
N PRO A 212 3.90 -2.18 -23.90
CA PRO A 212 3.29 -1.78 -22.64
C PRO A 212 4.24 -2.04 -21.48
N SER A 213 4.22 -1.17 -20.47
CA SER A 213 4.92 -1.41 -19.21
C SER A 213 4.30 -2.62 -18.50
N ILE A 214 5.18 -3.40 -17.89
CA ILE A 214 4.84 -4.51 -17.00
C ILE A 214 5.06 -4.00 -15.58
N GLU A 215 3.99 -3.91 -14.81
CA GLU A 215 4.01 -3.44 -13.43
C GLU A 215 3.75 -4.58 -12.45
N HIS A 216 4.62 -4.71 -11.46
CA HIS A 216 4.47 -5.67 -10.37
C HIS A 216 4.61 -4.98 -9.03
N ILE A 217 3.62 -5.16 -8.15
CA ILE A 217 3.63 -4.64 -6.78
C ILE A 217 3.92 -5.81 -5.83
N ALA A 218 5.00 -5.69 -5.07
CA ALA A 218 5.35 -6.60 -4.00
C ALA A 218 5.13 -5.92 -2.63
N ILE A 219 4.47 -6.61 -1.72
CA ILE A 219 4.14 -6.13 -0.37
C ILE A 219 5.00 -6.88 0.65
N SER A 220 5.61 -6.17 1.59
CA SER A 220 6.48 -6.77 2.60
C SER A 220 5.71 -7.49 3.69
N ASP A 221 6.28 -8.61 4.13
CA ASP A 221 5.82 -9.42 5.26
C ASP A 221 6.28 -8.83 6.62
N SER A 222 6.00 -9.57 7.71
CA SER A 222 6.40 -9.20 9.07
C SER A 222 7.91 -9.07 9.28
N ASN A 223 8.74 -9.65 8.40
CA ASN A 223 10.20 -9.52 8.42
C ASN A 223 10.68 -8.32 7.58
N GLY A 224 9.75 -7.50 7.09
CA GLY A 224 10.05 -6.38 6.21
C GLY A 224 10.50 -6.81 4.83
N TYR A 225 10.17 -8.02 4.40
CA TYR A 225 10.65 -8.59 3.14
C TYR A 225 9.50 -8.82 2.18
N ALA A 226 9.65 -8.34 0.95
CA ALA A 226 8.72 -8.57 -0.14
C ALA A 226 9.43 -9.40 -1.21
N SER A 227 8.81 -10.50 -1.65
CA SER A 227 9.34 -11.34 -2.72
C SER A 227 8.23 -11.79 -3.65
N GLN A 228 8.47 -11.69 -4.96
CA GLN A 228 7.53 -12.09 -5.99
C GLN A 228 8.25 -12.75 -7.15
N ARG A 229 7.81 -13.94 -7.54
CA ARG A 229 8.22 -14.55 -8.81
C ARG A 229 7.41 -13.94 -9.94
N ILE A 230 8.09 -13.51 -11.00
CA ILE A 230 7.52 -12.89 -12.18
C ILE A 230 7.79 -13.80 -13.38
N GLU A 231 6.71 -14.16 -14.09
CA GLU A 231 6.79 -15.02 -15.27
C GLU A 231 6.70 -14.15 -16.54
N PHE A 232 7.77 -14.13 -17.32
CA PHE A 232 7.86 -13.43 -18.61
C PHE A 232 7.60 -14.36 -19.80
N GLY A 233 7.61 -15.68 -19.58
CA GLY A 233 7.55 -16.67 -20.64
C GLY A 233 8.80 -16.68 -21.52
N ARG A 234 8.83 -17.54 -22.54
CA ARG A 234 9.96 -17.58 -23.49
C ARG A 234 9.84 -16.43 -24.49
N CYS A 235 10.97 -15.80 -24.82
CA CYS A 235 11.06 -14.93 -25.99
C CYS A 235 11.67 -15.62 -27.21
N TYR A 236 11.47 -15.01 -28.38
CA TYR A 236 12.02 -15.44 -29.66
C TYR A 236 12.69 -14.26 -30.37
N GLY A 237 13.67 -14.57 -31.23
CA GLY A 237 14.48 -13.56 -31.91
C GLY A 237 15.47 -12.86 -30.98
N GLY A 238 15.56 -11.53 -31.10
CA GLY A 238 16.46 -10.70 -30.29
C GLY A 238 17.76 -10.33 -30.99
N VAL A 239 18.54 -9.47 -30.34
CA VAL A 239 19.86 -9.04 -30.81
C VAL A 239 20.89 -10.10 -30.47
N LYS A 240 21.78 -10.40 -31.41
CA LYS A 240 22.89 -11.34 -31.18
C LYS A 240 23.94 -10.69 -30.27
N ALA A 241 24.25 -11.35 -29.14
CA ALA A 241 25.40 -11.00 -28.31
C ALA A 241 26.72 -11.46 -28.95
N GLN A 242 27.84 -10.92 -28.49
CA GLN A 242 29.15 -11.49 -28.82
C GLN A 242 29.23 -12.93 -28.29
N ASP A 243 29.89 -13.81 -29.05
CA ASP A 243 30.06 -15.22 -28.64
C ASP A 243 31.03 -15.29 -27.44
N PHE A 244 30.70 -16.05 -26.39
CA PHE A 244 31.50 -16.09 -25.16
C PHE A 244 31.74 -17.52 -24.66
N VAL A 245 32.82 -17.72 -23.90
CA VAL A 245 33.12 -19.02 -23.29
C VAL A 245 32.54 -19.08 -21.88
N HIS A 246 31.78 -20.13 -21.59
CA HIS A 246 31.27 -20.40 -20.25
C HIS A 246 31.70 -21.79 -19.78
N LYS A 247 32.02 -21.93 -18.49
CA LYS A 247 32.58 -23.17 -17.91
C LYS A 247 31.53 -24.25 -17.60
N GLN A 248 30.26 -23.91 -17.65
CA GLN A 248 29.17 -24.86 -17.37
C GLN A 248 29.12 -25.90 -18.49
N ARG A 249 29.40 -27.17 -18.13
CA ARG A 249 29.44 -28.35 -19.01
C ARG A 249 30.57 -28.35 -20.06
N GLY A 250 31.78 -27.94 -19.66
CA GLY A 250 32.96 -27.86 -20.53
C GLY A 250 33.21 -26.43 -21.00
N PHE A 251 34.35 -26.16 -21.64
CA PHE A 251 34.67 -24.84 -22.19
C PHE A 251 33.89 -24.63 -23.50
N ASN A 252 32.59 -24.41 -23.36
CA ASN A 252 31.68 -24.19 -24.48
C ASN A 252 31.69 -22.72 -24.88
N THR A 253 31.83 -22.46 -26.17
CA THR A 253 31.53 -21.16 -26.76
C THR A 253 30.03 -21.10 -27.05
N TRP A 254 29.36 -20.13 -26.42
CA TRP A 254 27.94 -19.89 -26.50
C TRP A 254 27.64 -18.72 -27.41
N ARG A 255 26.56 -18.86 -28.18
CA ARG A 255 25.92 -17.79 -28.92
C ARG A 255 24.54 -17.56 -28.36
N SER A 256 24.27 -16.31 -27.98
CA SER A 256 22.99 -15.90 -27.42
C SER A 256 22.30 -14.84 -28.28
N HIS A 257 20.98 -14.93 -28.39
CA HIS A 257 20.13 -13.80 -28.78
C HIS A 257 19.27 -13.39 -27.60
N TYR A 258 19.14 -12.08 -27.40
CA TYR A 258 18.46 -11.53 -26.23
C TYR A 258 17.65 -10.29 -26.59
N LYS A 259 16.66 -10.00 -25.76
CA LYS A 259 15.95 -8.71 -25.70
C LYS A 259 16.36 -7.96 -24.44
N VAL A 260 16.24 -6.63 -24.47
CA VAL A 260 16.55 -5.77 -23.32
C VAL A 260 15.26 -5.15 -22.83
N ALA A 261 15.04 -5.22 -21.52
CA ALA A 261 14.05 -4.38 -20.85
C ALA A 261 14.74 -3.39 -19.93
N GLY A 262 14.31 -2.13 -19.98
CA GLY A 262 14.61 -1.16 -18.93
C GLY A 262 13.65 -1.38 -17.76
N TYR A 263 14.13 -1.35 -16.53
CA TYR A 263 13.27 -1.43 -15.36
C TYR A 263 13.68 -0.45 -14.26
N THR A 264 12.70 -0.09 -13.43
CA THR A 264 12.85 0.79 -12.29
C THR A 264 12.12 0.21 -11.10
N VAL A 265 12.60 0.50 -9.89
CA VAL A 265 11.94 0.10 -8.65
C VAL A 265 11.79 1.32 -7.76
N HIS A 266 10.60 1.51 -7.19
CA HIS A 266 10.36 2.61 -6.26
C HIS A 266 9.42 2.22 -5.12
N ASN A 267 9.48 3.02 -4.05
CA ASN A 267 8.62 2.88 -2.88
C ASN A 267 7.22 3.45 -3.20
N PHE A 268 6.33 2.59 -3.66
CA PHE A 268 4.96 2.96 -4.03
C PHE A 268 4.08 3.34 -2.82
N SER A 269 4.52 2.98 -1.62
CA SER A 269 3.79 3.26 -0.38
C SER A 269 3.55 4.75 -0.15
N LEU A 270 4.51 5.60 -0.57
CA LEU A 270 4.50 7.05 -0.36
C LEU A 270 3.69 7.81 -1.43
N GLY A 271 3.09 7.09 -2.39
CA GLY A 271 2.37 7.65 -3.53
C GLY A 271 3.21 7.74 -4.80
N PRO A 272 2.76 8.51 -5.80
CA PRO A 272 3.43 8.62 -7.08
C PRO A 272 4.83 9.21 -6.90
N MET A 273 5.76 8.64 -7.66
CA MET A 273 7.18 9.00 -7.62
C MET A 273 7.40 10.43 -8.13
N THR A 274 8.17 11.22 -7.39
CA THR A 274 8.52 12.61 -7.76
C THR A 274 9.93 12.77 -8.32
N ALA A 275 10.80 11.77 -8.12
CA ALA A 275 12.17 11.78 -8.60
C ALA A 275 12.35 10.83 -9.79
N THR A 276 13.21 11.19 -10.75
CA THR A 276 13.55 10.30 -11.86
C THR A 276 14.28 9.08 -11.32
N PRO A 277 13.74 7.86 -11.47
CA PRO A 277 14.34 6.67 -10.92
C PRO A 277 15.58 6.29 -11.73
N ARG A 278 16.48 5.58 -11.09
CA ARG A 278 17.57 4.93 -11.80
C ARG A 278 17.01 3.78 -12.62
N ILE A 279 17.31 3.78 -13.92
CA ILE A 279 16.96 2.71 -14.84
C ILE A 279 18.05 1.64 -14.79
N PHE A 280 17.64 0.39 -14.62
CA PHE A 280 18.46 -0.80 -14.78
C PHE A 280 18.03 -1.56 -16.03
N PHE A 281 18.87 -2.48 -16.49
CA PHE A 281 18.58 -3.25 -17.70
C PHE A 281 18.56 -4.75 -17.40
N MET A 282 17.48 -5.40 -17.82
CA MET A 282 17.31 -6.85 -17.79
C MET A 282 17.52 -7.43 -19.19
N GLY A 283 18.29 -8.51 -19.30
CA GLY A 283 18.43 -9.31 -20.51
C GLY A 283 17.50 -10.52 -20.51
N HIS A 284 16.53 -10.54 -21.42
CA HIS A 284 15.71 -11.72 -21.66
C HIS A 284 16.36 -12.56 -22.78
N ILE A 285 17.01 -13.66 -22.42
CA ILE A 285 17.72 -14.54 -23.34
C ILE A 285 16.70 -15.42 -24.08
N CYS A 286 16.49 -15.15 -25.37
CA CYS A 286 15.51 -15.83 -26.21
C CYS A 286 16.04 -17.15 -26.75
N THR A 287 17.29 -17.16 -27.19
CA THR A 287 17.96 -18.36 -27.66
C THR A 287 19.39 -18.39 -27.18
N GLN A 288 19.88 -19.57 -26.84
CA GLN A 288 21.26 -19.76 -26.44
C GLN A 288 21.73 -21.13 -26.92
N THR A 289 22.76 -21.15 -27.75
CA THR A 289 23.23 -22.35 -28.45
C THR A 289 24.73 -22.51 -28.30
N VAL A 290 25.18 -23.75 -28.18
CA VAL A 290 26.60 -24.06 -28.21
C VAL A 290 27.05 -24.05 -29.66
N VAL A 291 28.03 -23.21 -29.99
CA VAL A 291 28.62 -23.14 -31.34
C VAL A 291 29.97 -23.86 -31.42
N ARG A 292 30.62 -24.08 -30.27
CA ARG A 292 31.86 -24.86 -30.18
C ARG A 292 32.00 -25.43 -28.77
N THR A 293 32.41 -26.70 -28.68
CA THR A 293 32.81 -27.34 -27.42
C THR A 293 34.31 -27.60 -27.45
N VAL A 294 35.05 -27.09 -26.48
CA VAL A 294 36.45 -27.46 -26.28
C VAL A 294 36.51 -28.54 -25.20
N ALA A 295 36.91 -29.75 -25.59
CA ALA A 295 37.14 -30.85 -24.66
C ALA A 295 38.28 -30.48 -23.68
N PRO A 296 38.18 -30.82 -22.38
CA PRO A 296 39.31 -30.70 -21.48
C PRO A 296 40.48 -31.51 -22.05
N ARG A 297 41.67 -30.90 -22.15
CA ARG A 297 42.89 -31.68 -22.40
C ARG A 297 43.12 -32.54 -21.16
N GLY A 298 43.11 -33.86 -21.34
CA GLY A 298 43.40 -34.85 -20.29
C GLY A 298 44.82 -34.76 -19.78
#